data_AF-A0A951YKX0-F1
#
_entry.id   AF-A0A951YKX0-F1
#
_cell.length_a   1.000
_cell.length_b   1.000
_cell.length_c   1.000
_cell.angle_alpha   90.00
_cell.angle_beta   90.00
_cell.angle_gamma   90.00
#
_symmetry.space_group_name_H-M   'P 1'
#
loop_
_entity.id
_entity.type
_entity.pdbx_description
1 polymer ?
#
loop_
_entity_poly.entity_id
_entity_poly.type
_entity_poly.pdbx_seq_one_letter_code
_entity_poly.pdbx_strand_id
1 'polypeptide(L)'
;MKRWLWALLALAAGAGLGLFYGWVVSPVEVVDLPPETLRADFRADYILMVAEAYQSERDLDLAARRLAIFGSDPPAGIASQALQFGPSAGYSPSEMSALRALVEDLRGWQPSGGASSP
;
A
#
# COMPACT_ATOMS: atom_id res chain seq x y z
N MET A 1 41.47 -36.99 -17.79
CA MET A 1 40.04 -37.07 -17.44
C MET A 1 39.76 -36.89 -15.93
N LYS A 2 40.48 -37.55 -15.02
CA LYS A 2 40.23 -37.45 -13.56
C LYS A 2 40.41 -36.05 -12.95
N ARG A 3 41.35 -35.24 -13.46
CA ARG A 3 41.58 -33.85 -13.00
C ARG A 3 40.39 -32.92 -13.21
N TRP A 4 39.64 -33.14 -14.30
CA TRP A 4 38.43 -32.38 -14.62
C TRP A 4 37.26 -32.74 -13.71
N LEU A 5 37.16 -34.01 -13.29
CA LEU A 5 36.15 -34.44 -12.31
C LEU A 5 36.35 -33.76 -10.95
N TRP A 6 37.61 -33.65 -10.48
CA TRP A 6 37.91 -32.92 -9.25
C TRP A 6 37.60 -31.42 -9.35
N ALA A 7 37.88 -30.81 -10.51
CA ALA A 7 37.53 -29.41 -10.75
C ALA A 7 36.00 -29.19 -10.74
N LEU A 8 35.23 -30.06 -11.40
CA LEU A 8 33.77 -30.01 -11.39
C LEU A 8 33.18 -30.21 -9.99
N LEU A 9 33.78 -31.10 -9.20
CA LEU A 9 33.30 -31.40 -7.85
C LEU A 9 33.57 -30.24 -6.88
N ALA A 10 34.72 -29.57 -7.00
CA ALA A 10 35.02 -28.34 -6.27
C ALA A 10 34.09 -27.19 -6.68
N LEU A 11 33.79 -27.06 -7.97
CA LEU A 11 32.85 -26.06 -8.49
C LEU A 11 31.43 -26.29 -7.96
N ALA A 12 30.94 -27.54 -8.02
CA ALA A 12 29.62 -27.91 -7.53
C ALA A 12 29.50 -27.69 -6.01
N ALA A 13 30.54 -28.02 -5.25
CA ALA A 13 30.58 -27.77 -3.82
C ALA A 13 30.54 -26.26 -3.50
N GLY A 14 31.32 -25.45 -4.20
CA GLY A 14 31.31 -23.99 -4.04
C GLY A 14 29.96 -23.36 -4.41
N ALA A 15 29.36 -23.79 -5.53
CA ALA A 15 28.05 -23.33 -5.96
C ALA A 15 26.94 -23.73 -4.99
N GLY A 16 26.96 -24.98 -4.50
CA GLY A 16 26.01 -25.47 -3.52
C GLY A 16 26.09 -24.71 -2.19
N LEU A 17 27.31 -24.47 -1.70
CA LEU A 17 27.55 -23.69 -0.48
C LEU A 17 27.13 -22.23 -0.64
N GLY A 18 27.46 -21.60 -1.78
CA GLY A 18 27.07 -20.22 -2.06
C GLY A 18 25.55 -20.04 -2.16
N LEU A 19 24.86 -20.99 -2.81
CA LEU A 19 23.40 -20.96 -2.92
C LEU A 19 22.72 -21.23 -1.57
N PHE A 20 23.22 -22.20 -0.81
CA PHE A 20 22.71 -22.48 0.54
C PHE A 20 22.86 -21.27 1.46
N TYR A 21 24.03 -20.61 1.42
CA TYR A 21 24.27 -19.40 2.19
C TYR A 21 23.35 -18.26 1.76
N GLY A 22 23.22 -18.03 0.44
CA GLY A 22 22.34 -17.02 -0.12
C GLY A 22 20.85 -17.22 0.19
N TRP A 23 20.38 -18.47 0.34
CA TRP A 23 18.97 -18.75 0.62
C TRP A 23 18.65 -18.78 2.12
N VAL A 24 19.54 -19.34 2.95
CA VAL A 24 19.27 -19.58 4.38
C VAL A 24 19.66 -18.40 5.27
N VAL A 25 20.78 -17.72 4.96
CA VAL A 25 21.31 -16.64 5.80
C VAL A 25 20.72 -15.29 5.44
N SER A 26 20.44 -15.07 4.15
CA SER A 26 19.82 -13.85 3.65
C SER A 26 18.72 -14.20 2.65
N PRO A 27 17.60 -14.81 3.10
CA PRO A 27 16.46 -15.00 2.21
C PRO A 27 16.16 -13.66 1.54
N VAL A 28 15.93 -13.68 0.22
CA VAL A 28 15.50 -12.48 -0.51
C VAL A 28 14.18 -12.06 0.11
N GLU A 29 14.25 -11.10 1.04
CA GLU A 29 13.11 -10.28 1.38
C GLU A 29 12.77 -9.52 0.11
N VAL A 30 11.58 -9.78 -0.42
CA VAL A 30 11.04 -9.01 -1.54
C VAL A 30 10.70 -7.63 -0.98
N VAL A 31 11.72 -6.82 -0.78
CA VAL A 31 11.64 -5.40 -0.49
C VAL A 31 11.59 -4.71 -1.85
N ASP A 32 10.68 -3.76 -2.03
CA ASP A 32 10.44 -2.99 -3.26
C ASP A 32 9.47 -3.61 -4.28
N LEU A 33 8.23 -3.83 -3.81
CA LEU A 33 7.05 -3.88 -4.68
C LEU A 33 6.56 -2.42 -4.89
N PRO A 34 6.41 -1.94 -6.14
CA PRO A 34 5.96 -0.58 -6.44
C PRO A 34 4.60 -0.27 -5.79
N PRO A 35 4.27 1.00 -5.49
CA PRO A 35 3.05 1.39 -4.78
C PRO A 35 1.73 1.04 -5.50
N GLU A 36 1.84 0.62 -6.76
CA GLU A 36 0.78 0.08 -7.61
C GLU A 36 0.39 -1.36 -7.22
N THR A 37 1.30 -2.06 -6.52
CA THR A 37 1.14 -3.41 -5.95
C THR A 37 1.00 -3.38 -4.42
N LEU A 38 0.77 -2.21 -3.83
CA LEU A 38 0.25 -2.15 -2.45
C LEU A 38 -1.00 -3.05 -2.41
N ARG A 39 -0.95 -4.10 -1.58
CA ARG A 39 -2.13 -4.88 -1.22
C ARG A 39 -3.27 -3.90 -0.91
N ALA A 40 -4.50 -4.23 -1.32
CA ALA A 40 -5.69 -3.43 -1.04
C ALA A 40 -5.72 -2.92 0.42
N ASP A 41 -5.18 -3.74 1.33
CA ASP A 41 -4.85 -3.49 2.72
C ASP A 41 -4.16 -2.13 2.95
N PHE A 42 -3.00 -1.87 2.35
CA PHE A 42 -2.25 -0.61 2.60
C PHE A 42 -2.94 0.63 2.02
N ARG A 43 -3.65 0.47 0.89
CA ARG A 43 -4.47 1.57 0.35
C ARG A 43 -5.57 1.91 1.33
N ALA A 44 -6.26 0.90 1.85
CA ALA A 44 -7.30 1.10 2.85
C ALA A 44 -6.76 1.74 4.13
N ASP A 45 -5.57 1.33 4.59
CA ASP A 45 -4.94 1.90 5.78
C ASP A 45 -4.55 3.37 5.59
N TYR A 46 -4.01 3.75 4.42
CA TYR A 46 -3.76 5.16 4.12
C TYR A 46 -5.05 5.97 4.11
N ILE A 47 -6.11 5.45 3.47
CA ILE A 47 -7.41 6.13 3.42
C ILE A 47 -8.01 6.28 4.82
N LEU A 48 -7.84 5.27 5.69
CA LEU A 48 -8.24 5.34 7.09
C LEU A 48 -7.48 6.45 7.82
N MET A 49 -6.16 6.54 7.65
CA MET A 49 -5.37 7.62 8.25
C MET A 49 -5.84 9.00 7.76
N VAL A 50 -6.23 9.14 6.48
CA VAL A 50 -6.83 10.37 5.97
C VAL A 50 -8.18 10.66 6.63
N ALA A 51 -9.00 9.64 6.86
CA ALA A 51 -10.29 9.79 7.54
C ALA A 51 -10.14 10.22 9.01
N GLU A 52 -9.17 9.67 9.72
CA GLU A 52 -8.86 10.06 11.10
C GLU A 52 -8.29 11.49 11.17
N ALA A 53 -7.37 11.83 10.26
CA ALA A 53 -6.85 13.19 10.15
C ALA A 53 -7.97 14.18 9.85
N TYR A 54 -8.90 13.84 8.94
CA TYR A 54 -10.08 14.65 8.66
C TYR A 54 -10.97 14.86 9.89
N GLN A 55 -11.13 13.86 10.76
CA GLN A 55 -11.93 14.02 11.97
C GLN A 55 -11.35 15.07 12.92
N SER A 56 -10.02 15.19 12.97
CA SER A 56 -9.30 16.18 13.79
C SER A 56 -9.18 17.55 13.11
N GLU A 57 -8.85 17.58 11.82
CA GLU A 57 -8.56 18.81 11.06
C GLU A 57 -9.84 19.46 10.51
N ARG A 58 -10.88 18.66 10.23
CA ARG A 58 -12.14 19.04 9.56
C ARG A 58 -11.95 19.76 8.22
N ASP A 59 -10.82 19.53 7.56
CA ASP A 59 -10.49 20.08 6.25
C ASP A 59 -10.79 19.05 5.15
N LEU A 60 -11.95 19.22 4.51
CA LEU A 60 -12.45 18.32 3.46
C LEU A 60 -11.66 18.49 2.15
N ASP A 61 -11.18 19.69 1.86
CA ASP A 61 -10.36 19.98 0.66
C ASP A 61 -9.00 19.30 0.76
N LEU A 62 -8.37 19.35 1.93
CA LEU A 62 -7.12 18.65 2.19
C LEU A 62 -7.29 17.14 2.12
N ALA A 63 -8.36 16.59 2.72
CA ALA A 63 -8.67 15.17 2.63
C ALA A 63 -8.87 14.72 1.17
N ALA A 64 -9.63 15.48 0.38
CA ALA A 64 -9.84 15.20 -1.04
C ALA A 64 -8.54 15.23 -1.84
N ARG A 65 -7.65 16.20 -1.60
CA ARG A 65 -6.32 16.29 -2.24
C ARG A 65 -5.42 15.11 -1.88
N ARG A 66 -5.44 14.68 -0.61
CA ARG A 66 -4.69 13.49 -0.14
C ARG A 66 -5.20 12.22 -0.84
N LEU A 67 -6.50 12.09 -1.06
CA LEU A 67 -7.08 10.95 -1.78
C LEU A 67 -6.86 11.02 -3.30
N ALA A 68 -6.71 12.20 -3.88
CA ALA A 68 -6.48 12.37 -5.32
C ALA A 68 -5.17 11.72 -5.82
N ILE A 69 -4.25 11.35 -4.93
CA ILE A 69 -3.03 10.61 -5.30
C ILE A 69 -3.33 9.23 -5.93
N PHE A 70 -4.51 8.66 -5.65
CA PHE A 70 -4.90 7.35 -6.18
C PHE A 70 -5.46 7.41 -7.61
N GLY A 71 -5.44 8.59 -8.24
CA GLY A 71 -5.75 8.78 -9.65
C GLY A 71 -7.05 9.52 -9.88
N SER A 72 -7.74 9.16 -10.96
CA SER A 72 -8.91 9.87 -11.48
C SER A 72 -10.24 9.48 -10.84
N ASP A 73 -10.23 8.52 -9.90
CA ASP A 73 -11.44 8.15 -9.18
C ASP A 73 -11.92 9.29 -8.28
N PRO A 74 -13.24 9.49 -8.15
CA PRO A 74 -13.75 10.49 -7.22
C PRO A 74 -13.30 10.16 -5.78
N PRO A 75 -12.88 11.17 -4.98
CA PRO A 75 -12.41 10.96 -3.60
C PRO A 75 -13.38 10.16 -2.73
N ALA A 76 -14.69 10.41 -2.89
CA ALA A 76 -15.74 9.65 -2.20
C ALA A 76 -15.74 8.16 -2.60
N GLY A 77 -15.48 7.85 -3.88
CA GLY A 77 -15.35 6.49 -4.38
C GLY A 77 -14.15 5.78 -3.77
N ILE A 78 -13.00 6.45 -3.71
CA ILE A 78 -11.79 5.96 -3.07
C ILE A 78 -12.05 5.66 -1.57
N ALA A 79 -12.62 6.62 -0.84
CA ALA A 79 -12.96 6.44 0.56
C ALA A 79 -13.96 5.29 0.79
N SER A 80 -14.91 5.11 -0.13
CA SER A 80 -15.90 4.04 -0.04
C SER A 80 -15.31 2.64 -0.23
N GLN A 81 -14.21 2.50 -0.98
CA GLN A 81 -13.51 1.23 -1.13
C GLN A 81 -12.90 0.79 0.21
N ALA A 82 -12.26 1.71 0.94
CA ALA A 82 -11.70 1.42 2.27
C ALA A 82 -12.80 1.07 3.29
N LEU A 83 -13.95 1.78 3.24
CA LEU A 83 -15.09 1.47 4.10
C LEU A 83 -15.65 0.06 3.86
N GLN A 84 -15.68 -0.41 2.60
CA GLN A 84 -16.10 -1.76 2.24
C GLN A 84 -15.08 -2.82 2.65
N PHE A 85 -13.79 -2.48 2.61
CA PHE A 85 -12.70 -3.37 2.98
C PHE A 85 -12.50 -3.51 4.50
N GLY A 86 -12.87 -2.50 5.29
CA GLY A 86 -12.66 -2.46 6.74
C GLY A 86 -13.14 -3.69 7.53
N PRO A 87 -14.34 -4.27 7.27
CA PRO A 87 -14.78 -5.48 7.96
C PRO A 87 -13.88 -6.69 7.73
N SER A 88 -13.37 -6.89 6.51
CA SER A 88 -12.42 -7.97 6.20
C SER A 88 -11.03 -7.72 6.78
N ALA A 89 -10.68 -6.45 7.02
CA ALA A 89 -9.41 -6.03 7.62
C ALA A 89 -9.41 -6.03 9.15
N GLY A 90 -10.57 -6.19 9.79
CA GLY A 90 -10.71 -6.16 11.24
C GLY A 90 -10.73 -4.74 11.84
N TYR A 91 -11.14 -3.73 11.06
CA TYR A 91 -11.25 -2.36 11.57
C TYR A 91 -12.26 -2.26 12.72
N SER A 92 -11.90 -1.46 13.72
CA SER A 92 -12.72 -1.12 14.87
C SER A 92 -13.96 -0.31 14.48
N PRO A 93 -15.00 -0.28 15.34
CA PRO A 93 -16.19 0.52 15.10
C PRO A 93 -15.91 2.02 14.94
N SER A 94 -14.90 2.55 15.65
CA SER A 94 -14.46 3.95 15.54
C SER A 94 -13.87 4.25 14.18
N GLU A 95 -12.97 3.41 13.68
CA GLU A 95 -12.33 3.55 12.36
C GLU A 95 -13.39 3.49 11.24
N MET A 96 -14.32 2.53 11.33
CA MET A 96 -15.45 2.45 10.41
C MET A 96 -16.35 3.69 10.46
N SER A 97 -16.53 4.30 11.64
CA SER A 97 -17.30 5.54 11.77
C SER A 97 -16.60 6.74 11.15
N ALA A 98 -15.26 6.82 11.27
CA ALA A 98 -14.46 7.86 10.64
C ALA A 98 -14.50 7.76 9.11
N LEU A 99 -14.31 6.56 8.57
CA LEU A 99 -14.43 6.31 7.13
C LEU A 99 -15.82 6.66 6.60
N ARG A 100 -16.88 6.30 7.34
CA ARG A 100 -18.27 6.61 6.95
C ARG A 100 -18.53 8.12 6.92
N ALA A 101 -18.04 8.85 7.92
CA ALA A 101 -18.15 10.31 7.96
C ALA A 101 -17.43 10.94 6.76
N LEU A 102 -16.19 10.51 6.49
CA LEU A 102 -15.42 10.99 5.35
C LEU A 102 -16.14 10.74 4.02
N VAL A 103 -16.70 9.54 3.81
CA VAL A 103 -17.44 9.20 2.57
C VAL A 103 -18.65 10.11 2.40
N GLU A 104 -19.43 10.33 3.45
CA GLU A 104 -20.66 11.12 3.37
C GLU A 104 -20.35 12.59 3.05
N ASP A 105 -19.34 13.15 3.70
CA ASP A 105 -18.94 14.54 3.46
C ASP A 105 -18.34 14.70 2.04
N LEU A 106 -17.52 13.75 1.59
CA LEU A 106 -16.92 13.78 0.25
C LEU A 106 -17.94 13.61 -0.89
N ARG A 107 -19.11 13.00 -0.67
CA ARG A 107 -20.16 12.88 -1.69
C ARG A 107 -20.70 14.25 -2.12
N GLY A 108 -20.76 15.19 -1.18
CA GLY A 108 -21.19 16.57 -1.42
C GLY A 108 -20.03 17.51 -1.77
N TRP A 109 -18.78 17.05 -1.69
CA TRP A 109 -17.62 17.89 -1.93
C TRP A 109 -17.53 18.31 -3.39
N GLN A 110 -17.35 19.61 -3.59
CA GLN A 110 -17.02 20.20 -4.89
C GLN A 110 -15.59 20.75 -4.78
N PRO A 111 -14.70 20.42 -5.73
CA PRO A 111 -13.35 20.97 -5.72
C PRO A 111 -13.43 22.49 -5.76
N SER A 112 -12.90 23.14 -4.71
CA SER A 112 -12.95 24.59 -4.56
C SER A 112 -11.93 25.27 -5.49
N GLY A 113 -12.17 25.23 -6.81
CA GLY A 113 -11.50 26.05 -7.84
C GLY A 113 -9.96 26.03 -7.92
N GLY A 114 -9.26 25.28 -7.06
CA GLY A 114 -7.82 25.36 -6.84
C GLY A 114 -7.00 24.37 -7.65
N ALA A 115 -7.57 23.81 -8.73
CA ALA A 115 -6.79 23.19 -9.79
C ALA A 115 -6.11 24.29 -10.61
N SER A 116 -5.12 24.95 -10.02
CA SER A 116 -4.17 25.75 -10.77
C SER A 116 -3.41 24.82 -11.70
N SER A 117 -3.86 24.80 -12.95
CA SER A 117 -3.14 24.32 -14.12
C SER A 117 -1.71 24.85 -14.12
N PRO A 118 -0.71 24.01 -14.40
CA PRO A 118 0.39 24.37 -15.28
C PRO A 118 0.06 24.05 -16.74
#